data_AF-A0A937YHC5-F1
#
_entry.id   AF-A0A937YHC5-F1
#
_cell.length_a   1.000
_cell.length_b   1.000
_cell.length_c   1.000
_cell.angle_alpha   90.00
_cell.angle_beta   90.00
_cell.angle_gamma   90.00
#
_symmetry.space_group_name_H-M   'P 1'
#
loop_
_entity.id
_entity.type
_entity.pdbx_description
1 polymer ?
#
loop_
_entity_poly.entity_id
_entity_poly.type
_entity_poly.pdbx_seq_one_letter_code
_entity_poly.pdbx_strand_id
1 'polypeptide(L)'
;MHDLKWIRDNPDQFDAALKRRGAPPAAADIIARDAERRRLQTEFQAVQSRRNEASKLIGQAKAKGQDASALMAEVAQLKERTSVLEAEERTAGEALDAYLATFPNMPA
;
A
#
# COMPACT_ATOMS: atom_id res chain seq x y z
N MET A 1 4.27 -18.31 4.65
CA MET A 1 4.26 -16.92 4.14
C MET A 1 5.64 -16.37 4.43
N HIS A 2 6.33 -15.86 3.41
CA HIS A 2 7.65 -15.28 3.58
C HIS A 2 7.55 -14.01 4.45
N ASP A 3 8.45 -13.87 5.43
CA ASP A 3 8.51 -12.65 6.23
C ASP A 3 9.15 -11.53 5.41
N LEU A 4 8.30 -10.64 4.87
CA LEU A 4 8.70 -9.47 4.10
C LEU A 4 9.57 -8.49 4.89
N LYS A 5 9.48 -8.47 6.23
CA LYS A 5 10.39 -7.67 7.06
C LYS A 5 11.76 -8.33 7.05
N TRP A 6 11.83 -9.64 7.28
CA TRP A 6 13.10 -10.36 7.25
C TRP A 6 13.82 -10.23 5.90
N ILE A 7 13.09 -10.33 4.77
CA ILE A 7 13.67 -10.16 3.43
C ILE A 7 14.23 -8.75 3.22
N ARG A 8 13.56 -7.72 3.73
CA ARG A 8 14.07 -6.33 3.69
C ARG A 8 15.32 -6.15 4.54
N ASP A 9 15.35 -6.78 5.71
CA ASP A 9 16.46 -6.67 6.66
C ASP A 9 17.66 -7.56 6.25
N ASN A 10 17.43 -8.62 5.47
CA ASN A 10 18.43 -9.64 5.10
C ASN A 10 18.38 -10.06 3.61
N PRO A 11 18.42 -9.13 2.64
CA PRO A 11 18.26 -9.45 1.22
C PRO A 11 19.34 -10.42 0.70
N ASP A 12 20.59 -10.21 1.10
CA ASP A 12 21.71 -11.07 0.69
C ASP A 12 21.57 -12.50 1.22
N GLN A 13 21.03 -12.67 2.43
CA GLN A 13 20.81 -13.99 3.02
C GLN A 13 19.68 -14.73 2.30
N PHE A 14 18.62 -14.02 1.92
CA PHE A 14 17.53 -14.57 1.12
C PHE A 14 18.03 -15.06 -0.24
N ASP A 15 18.77 -14.22 -0.96
CA ASP A 15 19.31 -14.57 -2.28
C ASP A 15 20.35 -15.71 -2.20
N ALA A 16 21.18 -15.73 -1.15
CA ALA A 16 22.09 -16.85 -0.91
C ALA A 16 21.34 -18.17 -0.67
N ALA A 17 20.21 -18.13 0.05
CA ALA A 17 19.38 -19.31 0.29
C ALA A 17 18.66 -19.79 -0.98
N LEU A 18 18.17 -18.87 -1.82
CA LEU A 18 17.63 -19.18 -3.14
C LEU A 18 18.68 -19.83 -4.04
N LYS A 19 19.89 -19.28 -4.07
CA LYS A 19 21.01 -19.83 -4.85
C LYS A 19 21.36 -21.26 -4.45
N ARG A 20 21.37 -21.58 -3.14
CA ARG A 20 21.58 -22.96 -2.65
C ARG A 20 20.50 -23.94 -3.14
N ARG A 21 19.33 -23.44 -3.51
CA ARG A 21 18.19 -24.20 -4.05
C ARG A 21 18.10 -24.15 -5.57
N GLY A 22 19.09 -23.55 -6.25
CA GLY A 22 19.10 -23.41 -7.71
C GLY A 22 18.14 -22.34 -8.25
N ALA A 23 17.62 -21.47 -7.40
CA ALA A 23 16.77 -20.35 -7.79
C ALA A 23 17.57 -19.06 -8.01
N PRO A 24 17.14 -18.18 -8.93
CA PRO A 24 17.77 -16.87 -9.13
C PRO A 24 17.53 -15.93 -7.92
N PRO A 25 18.36 -14.89 -7.74
CA PRO A 25 18.12 -13.86 -6.73
C PRO A 25 16.81 -13.13 -7.02
N ALA A 26 16.08 -12.80 -5.97
CA ALA A 26 14.76 -12.18 -6.06
C ALA A 26 14.48 -11.15 -4.96
N ALA A 27 15.37 -11.00 -3.97
CA ALA A 27 15.17 -10.06 -2.87
C ALA A 27 14.85 -8.64 -3.37
N ALA A 28 15.59 -8.15 -4.37
CA ALA A 28 15.40 -6.80 -4.92
C ALA A 28 14.00 -6.58 -5.50
N ASP A 29 13.46 -7.54 -6.28
CA ASP A 29 12.12 -7.41 -6.86
C ASP A 29 11.02 -7.51 -5.78
N ILE A 30 11.19 -8.41 -4.81
CA ILE A 30 10.28 -8.53 -3.66
C ILE A 30 10.23 -7.20 -2.89
N ILE A 31 11.39 -6.60 -2.62
CA ILE A 31 11.50 -5.34 -1.88
C ILE A 31 10.85 -4.19 -2.66
N ALA A 32 11.04 -4.13 -3.97
CA ALA A 32 10.41 -3.11 -4.82
C ALA A 32 8.88 -3.22 -4.80
N ARG A 33 8.34 -4.45 -4.91
CA ARG A 33 6.89 -4.73 -4.84
C ARG A 33 6.30 -4.40 -3.49
N ASP A 34 6.98 -4.78 -2.40
CA ASP A 34 6.56 -4.41 -1.04
C ASP A 34 6.61 -2.89 -0.82
N ALA A 35 7.61 -2.20 -1.36
CA ALA A 35 7.71 -0.75 -1.29
C ALA A 35 6.52 -0.06 -1.99
N GLU A 36 6.12 -0.55 -3.17
CA GLU A 36 4.95 -0.02 -3.87
C GLU A 36 3.66 -0.26 -3.09
N ARG A 37 3.45 -1.46 -2.56
CA ARG A 37 2.30 -1.74 -1.69
C ARG A 37 2.25 -0.80 -0.47
N ARG A 38 3.39 -0.59 0.20
CA ARG A 38 3.47 0.33 1.36
C ARG A 38 3.24 1.79 0.94
N ARG A 39 3.68 2.20 -0.24
CA ARG A 39 3.41 3.53 -0.81
C ARG A 39 1.91 3.74 -0.99
N LEU A 40 1.23 2.78 -1.64
CA LEU A 40 -0.22 2.80 -1.84
C LEU A 40 -0.98 2.83 -0.52
N GLN A 41 -0.57 2.02 0.46
CA GLN A 41 -1.17 2.02 1.79
C GLN A 41 -1.01 3.37 2.51
N THR A 42 0.15 4.00 2.39
CA THR A 42 0.42 5.33 2.96
C THR A 42 -0.43 6.40 2.28
N GLU A 43 -0.53 6.36 0.95
CA GLU A 43 -1.36 7.29 0.17
C GLU A 43 -2.85 7.14 0.54
N PHE A 44 -3.32 5.90 0.66
CA PHE A 44 -4.69 5.59 1.08
C PHE A 44 -5.00 6.17 2.47
N GLN A 45 -4.10 5.99 3.44
CA GLN A 45 -4.26 6.58 4.77
C GLN A 45 -4.30 8.12 4.73
N ALA A 46 -3.44 8.75 3.92
CA ALA A 46 -3.41 10.20 3.75
C ALA A 46 -4.73 10.73 3.14
N VAL A 47 -5.22 10.09 2.07
CA VAL A 47 -6.50 10.45 1.42
C VAL A 47 -7.68 10.27 2.38
N GLN A 48 -7.72 9.17 3.13
CA GLN A 48 -8.75 8.96 4.14
C GLN A 48 -8.73 10.01 5.25
N SER A 49 -7.53 10.35 5.75
CA SER A 49 -7.37 11.40 6.76
C SER A 49 -7.89 12.75 6.23
N ARG A 50 -7.49 13.12 5.01
CA ARG A 50 -7.92 14.38 4.37
C ARG A 50 -9.42 14.42 4.15
N ARG A 51 -10.03 13.31 3.72
CA ARG A 51 -11.50 13.21 3.53
C ARG A 51 -12.25 13.44 4.84
N ASN A 52 -11.76 12.87 5.93
CA ASN A 52 -12.37 12.99 7.25
C ASN A 52 -12.22 14.44 7.79
N GLU A 53 -11.07 15.06 7.58
CA GLU A 53 -10.84 16.47 7.91
C GLU A 53 -11.76 17.40 7.10
N ALA A 54 -11.80 17.26 5.78
CA ALA A 54 -12.66 18.05 4.90
C ALA A 54 -14.14 17.89 5.28
N SER A 55 -14.57 16.68 5.63
CA SER A 55 -15.94 16.41 6.10
C SER A 55 -16.28 17.17 7.39
N LYS A 56 -15.33 17.27 8.34
CA LYS A 56 -15.50 18.09 9.56
C LYS A 56 -15.60 19.58 9.23
N LEU A 57 -14.74 20.07 8.32
CA LEU A 57 -14.76 21.48 7.88
C LEU A 57 -16.07 21.85 7.19
N ILE A 58 -16.67 20.94 6.39
CA ILE A 58 -18.00 21.15 5.80
C ILE A 58 -19.05 21.36 6.89
N GLY A 59 -19.06 20.51 7.93
CA GLY A 59 -19.99 20.65 9.05
C GLY A 59 -19.84 21.99 9.77
N GLN A 60 -18.61 22.43 10.00
CA GLN A 60 -18.31 23.73 10.62
C GLN A 60 -18.74 24.91 9.74
N ALA A 61 -18.47 24.87 8.43
CA ALA A 61 -18.87 25.91 7.49
C ALA A 61 -20.39 26.04 7.42
N LYS A 62 -21.10 24.92 7.29
CA LYS A 62 -22.58 24.91 7.28
C LYS A 62 -23.18 25.42 8.59
N ALA A 63 -22.61 25.06 9.73
CA ALA A 63 -23.06 25.57 11.03
C ALA A 63 -22.89 27.09 11.16
N LYS A 64 -21.92 27.68 10.45
CA LYS A 64 -21.67 29.13 10.38
C LYS A 64 -22.43 29.82 9.23
N GLY A 65 -23.23 29.10 8.46
CA GLY A 65 -23.91 29.64 7.26
C GLY A 65 -22.94 30.02 6.12
N GLN A 66 -21.72 29.47 6.13
CA GLN A 66 -20.71 29.73 5.10
C GLN A 66 -20.83 28.74 3.94
N ASP A 67 -20.35 29.15 2.75
CA ASP A 67 -20.26 28.25 1.60
C ASP A 67 -19.24 27.13 1.84
N ALA A 68 -19.66 25.90 1.54
CA ALA A 68 -18.85 24.69 1.68
C ALA A 68 -18.68 23.96 0.34
N SER A 69 -19.08 24.57 -0.79
CA SER A 69 -19.11 23.92 -2.11
C SER A 69 -17.74 23.39 -2.53
N ALA A 70 -16.65 24.13 -2.29
CA ALA A 70 -15.29 23.70 -2.59
C ALA A 70 -14.89 22.45 -1.78
N LEU A 71 -15.18 22.43 -0.47
CA LEU A 71 -14.89 21.28 0.40
C LEU A 71 -15.74 20.06 0.01
N MET A 72 -17.00 20.27 -0.39
CA MET A 72 -17.88 19.20 -0.86
C MET A 72 -17.35 18.57 -2.16
N ALA A 73 -16.86 19.39 -3.10
CA ALA A 73 -16.21 18.92 -4.31
C ALA A 73 -14.92 18.13 -4.01
N GLU A 74 -14.10 18.62 -3.07
CA GLU A 74 -12.89 17.94 -2.63
C GLU A 74 -13.22 16.56 -2.02
N VAL A 75 -14.21 16.46 -1.13
CA VAL A 75 -14.63 15.18 -0.55
C VAL A 75 -15.11 14.19 -1.62
N ALA A 76 -15.80 14.65 -2.66
CA ALA A 76 -16.21 13.80 -3.77
C ALA A 76 -15.00 13.22 -4.52
N GLN A 77 -14.00 14.06 -4.86
CA GLN A 77 -12.77 13.62 -5.51
C GLN A 77 -11.96 12.66 -4.62
N LEU A 78 -11.86 12.94 -3.33
CA LEU A 78 -11.16 12.07 -2.37
C LEU A 78 -11.85 10.71 -2.23
N LYS A 79 -13.19 10.65 -2.36
CA LYS A 79 -13.94 9.39 -2.34
C LYS A 79 -13.58 8.53 -3.55
N GLU A 80 -13.53 9.10 -4.74
CA GLU A 80 -13.09 8.40 -5.95
C GLU A 80 -11.64 7.91 -5.81
N ARG A 81 -10.74 8.77 -5.35
CA ARG A 81 -9.33 8.40 -5.11
C ARG A 81 -9.18 7.28 -4.08
N THR A 82 -10.01 7.27 -3.04
CA THR A 82 -10.02 6.21 -2.02
C THR A 82 -10.31 4.86 -2.66
N SER A 83 -11.34 4.76 -3.50
CA SER A 83 -11.72 3.51 -4.16
C SER A 83 -10.68 3.02 -5.16
N VAL A 84 -10.01 3.94 -5.86
CA VAL A 84 -8.89 3.60 -6.77
C VAL A 84 -7.72 3.03 -5.97
N LEU A 85 -7.29 3.72 -4.91
CA LEU A 85 -6.15 3.29 -4.09
C LEU A 85 -6.41 1.96 -3.38
N GLU A 86 -7.64 1.70 -2.96
CA GLU A 86 -8.04 0.41 -2.38
C GLU A 86 -7.90 -0.73 -3.40
N ALA A 87 -8.31 -0.50 -4.65
CA ALA A 87 -8.16 -1.49 -5.71
C ALA A 87 -6.68 -1.71 -6.08
N GLU A 88 -5.90 -0.64 -6.19
CA GLU A 88 -4.45 -0.71 -6.46
C GLU A 88 -3.70 -1.44 -5.35
N GLU A 89 -3.99 -1.14 -4.09
CA GLU A 89 -3.35 -1.79 -2.92
C GLU A 89 -3.66 -3.28 -2.88
N ARG A 90 -4.92 -3.66 -3.11
CA ARG A 90 -5.32 -5.07 -3.22
C ARG A 90 -4.59 -5.78 -4.34
N THR A 91 -4.57 -5.21 -5.54
CA THR A 91 -3.88 -5.81 -6.70
C THR A 91 -2.38 -5.93 -6.46
N ALA A 92 -1.75 -4.92 -5.85
CA ALA A 92 -0.33 -4.98 -5.49
C ALA A 92 -0.05 -6.07 -4.44
N GLY A 93 -0.94 -6.23 -3.45
CA GLY A 93 -0.87 -7.30 -2.45
C GLY A 93 -0.99 -8.69 -3.07
N GLU A 94 -2.02 -8.92 -3.89
CA GLU A 94 -2.23 -10.18 -4.60
C GLU A 94 -1.06 -10.53 -5.52
N ALA A 95 -0.53 -9.56 -6.27
CA ALA A 95 0.63 -9.75 -7.13
C ALA A 95 1.90 -10.10 -6.34
N LEU A 96 2.12 -9.45 -5.19
CA LEU A 96 3.24 -9.75 -4.31
C LEU A 96 3.11 -11.16 -3.70
N ASP A 97 1.92 -11.51 -3.21
CA ASP A 97 1.67 -12.83 -2.62
C ASP A 97 1.81 -13.95 -3.64
N ALA A 98 1.29 -13.75 -4.86
CA ALA A 98 1.47 -14.69 -5.97
C ALA A 98 2.94 -14.84 -6.35
N TYR A 99 3.70 -13.75 -6.37
CA TYR A 99 5.14 -13.78 -6.64
C TYR A 99 5.91 -14.52 -5.55
N LEU A 100 5.64 -14.22 -4.28
CA LEU A 100 6.23 -14.92 -3.12
C LEU A 100 5.93 -16.42 -3.13
N ALA A 101 4.73 -16.82 -3.58
CA ALA A 101 4.34 -18.22 -3.69
C ALA A 101 5.12 -19.00 -4.75
N THR A 102 5.85 -18.33 -5.66
CA THR A 102 6.73 -19.00 -6.64
C THR A 102 8.05 -19.48 -6.02
N PHE A 103 8.42 -18.99 -4.84
CA PHE A 103 9.68 -19.34 -4.19
C PHE A 103 9.50 -20.51 -3.22
N PRO A 104 10.53 -21.37 -3.09
CA PRO A 104 10.50 -22.44 -2.11
C PRO A 104 10.42 -21.85 -0.69
N ASN A 105 9.51 -22.39 0.12
CA ASN A 105 9.35 -21.95 1.50
C ASN A 105 10.66 -22.16 2.28
N MET A 106 11.11 -21.13 3.00
CA MET A 106 12.33 -21.20 3.81
C MET A 106 12.04 -22.00 5.08
N PRO A 107 12.81 -23.05 5.43
CA PRO A 107 12.65 -23.72 6.71
C PRO A 107 12.96 -22.73 7.84
N ALA A 108 12.21 -22.87 8.93
CA ALA A 108 12.41 -22.12 10.17
C ALA A 108 13.80 -22.37 10.77
#